data_AF-A0A9Q3D3Z0-F1
#
_entry.id   AF-A0A9Q3D3Z0-F1
#
_cell.length_a   1.000
_cell.length_b   1.000
_cell.length_c   1.000
_cell.angle_alpha   90.00
_cell.angle_beta   90.00
_cell.angle_gamma   90.00
#
_symmetry.space_group_name_H-M   'P 1'
#
loop_
_entity.id
_entity.type
_entity.pdbx_description
1 polymer ?
#
loop_
_entity_poly.entity_id
_entity_poly.type
_entity_poly.pdbx_seq_one_letter_code
_entity_poly.pdbx_strand_id
1 'polypeptide(L)'
;MPKEYDCNTHSQCQIFTPTFPPSNLMPPSYPALFPLPSKQKLIQLPSGSDLSMIQNPLLPHQGTGQAFLWDGETPNGQSTCNLWATSCPGSTFNARNIITNKVIRSFKLLSTNTPLGGLFSDDMGLGKTIQDIALIGTSKEWLITNTQCSRPTIIICPPCLITNWQSEISKHAQAGALKAKIYQGPTHHSLSKANILQCDIIITSYNTITQELKETISSTSCIFRINWNCIILDEA
;
A
#
# COMPACT_ATOMS: atom_id res chain seq x y z
N MET A 1 -46.74 6.36 29.70
CA MET A 1 -46.17 5.44 30.70
C MET A 1 -45.96 4.09 30.03
N PRO A 2 -44.73 3.55 30.08
CA PRO A 2 -44.34 2.34 29.35
C PRO A 2 -44.81 1.08 30.08
N LYS A 3 -45.14 0.03 29.33
CA LYS A 3 -45.31 -1.33 29.86
C LYS A 3 -43.96 -2.03 29.87
N GLU A 4 -43.68 -2.64 31.02
CA GLU A 4 -42.49 -3.41 31.39
C GLU A 4 -42.19 -4.54 30.40
N TYR A 5 -40.90 -4.75 30.14
CA TYR A 5 -40.38 -6.03 29.65
C TYR A 5 -39.43 -6.59 30.70
N ASP A 6 -39.74 -7.83 31.06
CA ASP A 6 -39.25 -8.58 32.19
C ASP A 6 -37.82 -9.10 31.91
N CYS A 7 -36.92 -8.85 32.87
CA CYS A 7 -35.55 -9.32 32.87
C CYS A 7 -35.52 -10.62 33.67
N ASN A 8 -35.51 -11.79 33.02
CA ASN A 8 -34.83 -13.02 33.48
C ASN A 8 -35.33 -14.26 32.72
N THR A 9 -34.53 -14.73 31.76
CA THR A 9 -34.33 -16.18 31.57
C THR A 9 -32.89 -16.41 31.13
N HIS A 10 -32.09 -16.85 32.09
CA HIS A 10 -30.70 -17.29 31.92
C HIS A 10 -30.63 -18.53 31.02
N SER A 11 -29.89 -18.45 29.91
CA SER A 11 -29.29 -19.61 29.23
C SER A 11 -28.11 -19.15 28.36
N GLN A 12 -26.92 -19.20 28.96
CA GLN A 12 -25.59 -19.36 28.36
C GLN A 12 -25.23 -18.56 27.08
N CYS A 13 -24.79 -17.31 27.25
CA CYS A 13 -23.79 -16.71 26.36
C CYS A 13 -22.40 -16.92 27.00
N GLN A 14 -21.64 -17.91 26.52
CA GLN A 14 -20.22 -18.02 26.86
C GLN A 14 -19.44 -16.94 26.11
N ILE A 15 -19.11 -15.86 26.80
CA ILE A 15 -18.08 -14.93 26.37
C ILE A 15 -16.74 -15.66 26.57
N PHE A 16 -16.13 -16.14 25.50
CA PHE A 16 -14.75 -16.61 25.52
C PHE A 16 -13.83 -15.41 25.78
N THR A 17 -13.52 -15.17 27.05
CA THR A 17 -12.32 -14.42 27.41
C THR A 17 -11.13 -15.37 27.24
N PRO A 18 -10.07 -14.99 26.51
CA PRO A 18 -8.87 -15.81 26.49
C PRO A 18 -8.24 -15.75 27.89
N THR A 19 -8.40 -16.84 28.65
CA THR A 19 -7.66 -17.06 29.88
C THR A 19 -6.21 -17.34 29.50
N PHE A 20 -5.31 -16.39 29.80
CA PHE A 20 -3.88 -16.67 29.77
C PHE A 20 -3.57 -17.80 30.78
N PRO A 21 -2.80 -18.82 30.40
CA PRO A 21 -2.43 -19.87 31.33
C PRO A 21 -1.55 -19.31 32.46
N PRO A 22 -1.56 -19.91 33.66
CA PRO A 22 -0.78 -19.45 34.80
C PRO A 22 0.73 -19.45 34.48
N SER A 23 1.41 -18.45 35.02
CA SER A 23 2.78 -17.99 34.72
C SER A 23 3.95 -18.97 34.98
N ASN A 24 3.68 -20.27 35.16
CA ASN A 24 4.70 -21.28 35.49
C ASN A 24 4.88 -22.38 34.43
N LEU A 25 4.29 -22.22 33.25
CA LEU A 25 4.63 -23.03 32.08
C LEU A 25 5.56 -22.20 31.19
N MET A 26 6.85 -22.55 31.18
CA MET A 26 7.77 -22.06 30.14
C MET A 26 7.09 -22.31 28.78
N PRO A 27 6.96 -21.30 27.92
CA PRO A 27 6.39 -21.52 26.60
C PRO A 27 7.25 -22.57 25.88
N PRO A 28 6.63 -23.52 25.16
CA PRO A 28 7.38 -24.41 24.29
C PRO A 28 8.24 -23.54 23.38
N SER A 29 9.53 -23.88 23.26
CA SER A 29 10.47 -23.16 22.40
C SER A 29 9.89 -23.11 20.98
N TYR A 30 9.29 -21.98 20.62
CA TYR A 30 8.85 -21.74 19.26
C TYR A 30 10.12 -21.76 18.40
N PRO A 31 10.25 -22.67 17.42
CA PRO A 31 11.28 -22.49 16.41
C PRO A 31 11.05 -21.12 15.79
N ALA A 32 12.11 -20.31 15.68
CA ALA A 32 12.02 -18.94 15.17
C ALA A 32 11.22 -18.95 13.85
N LEU A 33 9.95 -18.51 13.92
CA LEU A 33 8.99 -18.63 12.82
C LEU A 33 9.41 -17.83 11.59
N PHE A 34 10.43 -16.99 11.73
CA PHE A 34 11.16 -16.38 10.65
C PHE A 34 12.64 -16.38 11.05
N PRO A 35 13.54 -17.10 10.36
CA PRO A 35 14.96 -16.85 10.55
C PRO A 35 15.20 -15.38 10.20
N LEU A 36 15.59 -14.59 11.20
CA LEU A 36 16.09 -13.24 10.94
C LEU A 36 17.17 -13.36 9.87
N PRO A 37 17.09 -12.63 8.75
CA PRO A 37 18.15 -12.67 7.76
C PRO A 37 19.45 -12.34 8.49
N SER A 38 20.40 -13.27 8.40
CA SER A 38 21.73 -13.14 9.00
C SER A 38 22.27 -11.73 8.74
N LYS A 39 22.78 -11.07 9.79
CA LYS A 39 23.20 -9.66 9.94
C LYS A 39 24.03 -9.01 8.82
N GLN A 40 24.28 -9.68 7.69
CA GLN A 40 25.15 -9.24 6.60
C GLN A 40 24.66 -9.63 5.20
N LYS A 41 23.44 -10.13 5.03
CA LYS A 41 22.84 -10.09 3.69
C LYS A 41 22.32 -8.67 3.52
N LEU A 42 23.17 -7.77 3.02
CA LEU A 42 22.70 -6.54 2.37
C LEU A 42 21.54 -6.98 1.48
N ILE A 43 20.32 -6.59 1.84
CA ILE A 43 19.14 -6.98 1.09
C ILE A 43 19.37 -6.35 -0.27
N GLN A 44 19.65 -7.19 -1.26
CA GLN A 44 19.78 -6.76 -2.63
C GLN A 44 18.41 -6.26 -3.01
N LEU A 45 18.32 -4.94 -3.09
CA LEU A 45 17.22 -4.23 -3.71
C LEU A 45 16.85 -4.96 -5.02
N PRO A 46 15.56 -5.28 -5.23
CA PRO A 46 15.14 -6.11 -6.35
C PRO A 46 15.68 -5.58 -7.68
N SER A 47 16.04 -6.46 -8.60
CA SER A 47 16.59 -6.10 -9.91
C SER A 47 15.66 -5.13 -10.66
N GLY A 48 15.93 -3.83 -10.59
CA GLY A 48 15.09 -2.77 -11.16
C GLY A 48 14.73 -1.62 -10.23
N SER A 49 14.95 -1.72 -8.91
CA SER A 49 14.78 -0.60 -8.00
C SER A 49 16.00 0.33 -8.06
N ASP A 50 15.99 1.25 -9.02
CA ASP A 50 16.96 2.35 -9.04
C ASP A 50 16.60 3.39 -7.98
N LEU A 51 17.44 3.52 -6.96
CA LEU A 51 17.31 4.53 -5.91
C LEU A 51 18.18 5.76 -6.17
N SER A 52 18.70 5.93 -7.39
CA SER A 52 19.52 7.08 -7.80
C SER A 52 18.85 8.43 -7.48
N MET A 53 17.53 8.49 -7.53
CA MET A 53 16.72 9.67 -7.24
C MET A 53 16.60 10.02 -5.73
N ILE A 54 16.98 9.14 -4.82
CA ILE A 54 16.91 9.40 -3.38
C ILE A 54 18.21 10.04 -2.91
N GLN A 55 18.11 11.15 -2.19
CA GLN A 55 19.26 11.94 -1.72
C GLN A 55 20.07 11.21 -0.64
N ASN A 56 19.39 10.54 0.29
CA ASN A 56 20.02 9.84 1.41
C ASN A 56 19.79 8.33 1.28
N PRO A 57 20.83 7.48 1.39
CA PRO A 57 20.65 6.04 1.26
C PRO A 57 19.70 5.51 2.34
N LEU A 58 18.81 4.60 1.93
CA LEU A 58 17.88 3.94 2.85
C LEU A 58 18.62 3.13 3.90
N LEU A 59 18.10 3.14 5.12
CA LEU A 59 18.56 2.21 6.16
C LEU A 59 18.23 0.76 5.76
N PRO A 60 18.97 -0.25 6.25
CA PRO A 60 18.75 -1.63 5.83
C PRO A 60 17.31 -2.12 6.01
N HIS A 61 16.65 -1.76 7.12
CA HIS A 61 15.25 -2.13 7.35
C HIS A 61 14.28 -1.40 6.40
N GLN A 62 14.60 -0.17 6.03
CA GLN A 62 13.84 0.60 5.05
C GLN A 62 13.98 0.01 3.64
N GLY A 63 15.16 -0.52 3.31
CA GLY A 63 15.38 -1.28 2.08
C GLY A 63 14.54 -2.55 2.03
N THR A 64 14.38 -3.26 3.15
CA THR A 64 13.47 -4.41 3.25
C THR A 64 12.03 -4.01 2.97
N GLY A 65 11.55 -2.93 3.61
CA GLY A 65 10.19 -2.44 3.43
C GLY A 65 9.93 -1.98 2.00
N GLN A 66 10.88 -1.26 1.39
CA GLN A 66 10.81 -0.88 -0.02
C GLN A 66 10.74 -2.10 -0.95
N ALA A 67 11.56 -3.12 -0.72
CA ALA A 67 11.54 -4.34 -1.53
C ALA A 67 10.20 -5.08 -1.40
N PHE A 68 9.66 -5.17 -0.18
CA PHE A 68 8.34 -5.73 0.07
C PHE A 68 7.23 -4.97 -0.68
N LEU A 69 7.27 -3.64 -0.63
CA LEU A 69 6.31 -2.79 -1.36
C LEU A 69 6.45 -2.97 -2.88
N TRP A 70 7.68 -3.02 -3.40
CA TRP A 70 7.97 -3.25 -4.82
C TRP A 70 7.44 -4.59 -5.32
N ASP A 71 7.62 -5.66 -4.54
CA ASP A 71 7.08 -6.98 -4.84
C ASP A 71 5.55 -6.97 -4.81
N GLY A 72 4.93 -6.13 -3.99
CA GLY A 72 3.47 -5.92 -3.99
C GLY A 72 2.96 -5.18 -5.22
N GLU A 73 3.72 -4.23 -5.77
CA GLU A 73 3.34 -3.49 -6.99
C GLU A 73 3.59 -4.27 -8.29
N THR A 74 4.50 -5.24 -8.29
CA THR A 74 4.85 -6.00 -9.50
C THR A 74 3.94 -7.22 -9.69
N PRO A 75 3.33 -7.41 -10.89
CA PRO A 75 2.48 -8.58 -11.17
C PRO A 75 3.19 -9.93 -11.07
N ASN A 76 4.53 -9.93 -11.11
CA ASN A 76 5.39 -11.09 -10.99
C ASN A 76 6.06 -11.19 -9.60
N GLY A 77 5.74 -10.29 -8.68
CA GLY A 77 6.31 -10.27 -7.34
C GLY A 77 6.02 -11.57 -6.60
N GLN A 78 7.03 -12.09 -5.92
CA GLN A 78 6.93 -13.32 -5.13
C GLN A 78 6.22 -13.02 -3.80
N SER A 79 4.95 -12.61 -3.83
CA SER A 79 4.14 -12.61 -2.62
C SER A 79 3.96 -14.06 -2.15
N THR A 80 4.67 -14.41 -1.08
CA THR A 80 4.83 -15.78 -0.55
C THR A 80 3.57 -16.36 0.08
N CYS A 81 2.48 -15.59 0.14
CA CYS A 81 1.27 -15.92 0.90
C CYS A 81 0.01 -15.64 0.09
N ASN A 82 -0.16 -16.35 -1.03
CA ASN A 82 -1.39 -16.25 -1.83
C ASN A 82 -2.41 -17.30 -1.41
N LEU A 83 -3.68 -16.91 -1.28
CA LEU A 83 -4.82 -17.84 -1.12
C LEU A 83 -5.04 -18.75 -2.33
N TRP A 84 -4.17 -18.68 -3.34
CA TRP A 84 -4.21 -19.46 -4.56
C TRP A 84 -3.06 -20.47 -4.57
N ALA A 85 -3.41 -21.75 -4.51
CA ALA A 85 -2.47 -22.84 -4.73
C ALA A 85 -2.30 -23.06 -6.23
N THR A 86 -1.09 -22.88 -6.74
CA THR A 86 -0.75 -23.09 -8.15
C THR A 86 -0.16 -24.48 -8.37
N SER A 87 -0.49 -25.10 -9.50
CA SER A 87 0.02 -26.38 -9.94
C SER A 87 0.17 -26.35 -11.45
N CYS A 88 1.30 -26.85 -11.96
CA CYS A 88 1.57 -26.95 -13.39
C CYS A 88 1.83 -28.40 -13.82
N PRO A 89 0.85 -29.33 -13.75
CA PRO A 89 1.04 -30.68 -14.27
C PRO A 89 1.20 -30.63 -15.79
N GLY A 90 2.33 -31.10 -16.31
CA GLY A 90 2.53 -31.33 -17.74
C GLY A 90 2.25 -30.11 -18.64
N SER A 91 2.75 -28.93 -18.28
CA SER A 91 2.64 -27.64 -19.00
C SER A 91 1.32 -26.88 -18.91
N THR A 92 0.29 -27.40 -18.23
CA THR A 92 -0.98 -26.66 -18.05
C THR A 92 -0.99 -25.93 -16.71
N PHE A 93 -1.12 -24.60 -16.73
CA PHE A 93 -1.26 -23.80 -15.51
C PHE A 93 -2.64 -24.02 -14.88
N ASN A 94 -2.67 -24.40 -13.61
CA ASN A 94 -3.88 -24.49 -12.80
C ASN A 94 -3.66 -23.75 -11.48
N ALA A 95 -4.60 -22.89 -11.10
CA ALA A 95 -4.64 -22.25 -9.79
C ALA A 95 -5.97 -22.56 -9.13
N ARG A 96 -5.94 -22.92 -7.84
CA ARG A 96 -7.13 -23.15 -7.03
C ARG A 96 -7.11 -22.22 -5.83
N ASN A 97 -8.20 -21.49 -5.61
CA ASN A 97 -8.36 -20.72 -4.38
C ASN A 97 -8.65 -21.67 -3.21
N ILE A 98 -7.86 -21.58 -2.14
CA ILE A 98 -7.87 -22.52 -1.00
C ILE A 98 -9.20 -22.47 -0.24
N ILE A 99 -9.82 -21.29 -0.16
CA ILE A 99 -11.04 -21.08 0.62
C ILE A 99 -12.29 -21.37 -0.23
N THR A 100 -12.35 -20.77 -1.43
CA THR A 100 -13.55 -20.83 -2.28
C THR A 100 -13.58 -22.03 -3.24
N ASN A 101 -12.48 -22.79 -3.33
CA ASN A 101 -12.27 -23.86 -4.31
C ASN A 101 -12.41 -23.45 -5.78
N LYS A 102 -12.49 -22.15 -6.09
CA LYS A 102 -12.52 -21.64 -7.47
C LYS A 102 -11.24 -22.02 -8.21
N VAL A 103 -11.38 -22.56 -9.43
CA VAL A 103 -10.25 -22.96 -10.27
C VAL A 103 -10.08 -22.00 -11.44
N ILE A 104 -8.85 -21.58 -11.69
CA ILE A 104 -8.44 -20.75 -12.82
C ILE A 104 -7.35 -21.49 -13.60
N ARG A 105 -7.49 -21.60 -14.92
CA ARG A 105 -6.53 -22.30 -15.80
C ARG A 105 -5.63 -21.37 -16.61
N SER A 106 -5.64 -20.09 -16.28
CA SER A 106 -4.88 -19.05 -16.97
C SER A 106 -4.10 -18.23 -15.96
N PHE A 107 -2.77 -18.20 -16.11
CA PHE A 107 -1.89 -17.37 -15.28
C PHE A 107 -2.28 -15.90 -15.38
N LYS A 108 -2.62 -15.43 -16.59
CA LYS A 108 -3.07 -14.07 -16.83
C LYS A 108 -4.31 -13.73 -15.98
N LEU A 109 -5.31 -14.61 -15.96
CA LEU A 109 -6.51 -14.39 -15.15
C LEU A 109 -6.22 -14.40 -13.65
N LEU A 110 -5.26 -15.19 -13.18
CA LEU A 110 -4.85 -15.13 -11.78
C LEU A 110 -4.21 -13.77 -11.49
N SER A 111 -3.20 -13.38 -12.28
CA SER A 111 -2.47 -12.12 -12.10
C SER A 111 -3.40 -10.89 -12.10
N THR A 112 -4.42 -10.84 -12.97
CA THR A 112 -5.38 -9.73 -13.04
C THR A 112 -6.39 -9.70 -11.89
N ASN A 113 -6.58 -10.82 -11.18
CA ASN A 113 -7.53 -10.92 -10.06
C ASN A 113 -6.85 -10.75 -8.70
N THR A 114 -5.53 -10.68 -8.66
CA THR A 114 -4.78 -10.34 -7.44
C THR A 114 -4.68 -8.82 -7.36
N PRO A 115 -5.15 -8.20 -6.27
CA PRO A 115 -4.91 -6.77 -6.08
C PRO A 115 -3.40 -6.54 -5.98
N LEU A 116 -2.93 -5.48 -6.63
CA LEU A 116 -1.56 -4.99 -6.48
C LEU A 116 -1.51 -4.02 -5.29
N GLY A 117 -0.34 -3.95 -4.65
CA GLY A 117 -0.10 -3.19 -3.43
C GLY A 117 -0.28 -4.03 -2.17
N GLY A 118 -0.35 -3.36 -1.03
CA GLY A 118 -0.46 -4.03 0.26
C GLY A 118 -0.65 -3.06 1.41
N LEU A 119 -0.75 -3.62 2.61
CA LEU A 119 -0.76 -2.85 3.85
C LEU A 119 0.66 -2.82 4.41
N PHE A 120 1.14 -1.63 4.74
CA PHE A 120 2.45 -1.42 5.31
C PHE A 120 2.32 -0.76 6.68
N SER A 121 2.33 -1.58 7.73
CA SER A 121 2.00 -1.18 9.10
C SER A 121 3.21 -1.32 10.04
N ASP A 122 4.34 -0.76 9.61
CA ASP A 122 5.53 -0.63 10.45
C ASP A 122 5.30 0.33 11.62
N ASP A 123 6.04 0.13 12.72
CA ASP A 123 5.99 1.02 13.89
C ASP A 123 6.23 2.49 13.52
N MET A 124 5.64 3.39 14.31
CA MET A 124 5.88 4.82 14.17
C MET A 124 7.37 5.14 14.35
N GLY A 125 7.92 6.00 13.49
CA GLY A 125 9.33 6.41 13.54
C GLY A 125 10.32 5.54 12.75
N LEU A 126 9.89 4.43 12.13
CA LEU A 126 10.76 3.60 11.29
C LEU A 126 11.05 4.20 9.89
N GLY A 127 10.41 5.32 9.57
CA GLY A 127 10.56 6.02 8.29
C GLY A 127 9.72 5.39 7.17
N LYS A 128 8.42 5.20 7.40
CA LYS A 128 7.48 4.74 6.35
C LYS A 128 7.43 5.73 5.18
N THR A 129 7.37 7.02 5.48
CA THR A 129 7.33 8.09 4.48
C THR A 129 8.49 8.04 3.48
N ILE A 130 9.74 7.82 3.93
CA ILE A 130 10.89 7.71 3.02
C ILE A 130 10.81 6.44 2.16
N GLN A 131 10.26 5.35 2.68
CA GLN A 131 10.04 4.12 1.92
C GLN A 131 8.99 4.32 0.83
N ASP A 132 7.90 5.03 1.13
CA ASP A 132 6.89 5.40 0.13
C ASP A 132 7.45 6.32 -0.96
N ILE A 133 8.26 7.31 -0.60
CA ILE A 133 8.94 8.19 -1.57
C ILE A 133 9.88 7.38 -2.47
N ALA A 134 10.63 6.44 -1.89
CA ALA A 134 11.49 5.53 -2.63
C ALA A 134 10.69 4.65 -3.59
N LEU A 135 9.56 4.10 -3.13
CA LEU A 135 8.65 3.31 -3.96
C LEU A 135 8.17 4.12 -5.16
N ILE A 136 7.63 5.33 -4.92
CA ILE A 136 7.07 6.19 -5.97
C ILE A 136 8.07 6.41 -7.11
N GLY A 137 9.31 6.79 -6.79
CA GLY A 137 10.26 7.08 -7.86
C GLY A 137 10.85 5.83 -8.51
N THR A 138 10.97 4.70 -7.80
CA THR A 138 11.31 3.42 -8.46
C THR A 138 10.21 3.01 -9.45
N SER A 139 8.95 3.22 -9.07
CA SER A 139 7.77 2.93 -9.90
C SER A 139 7.73 3.84 -11.12
N LYS A 140 8.02 5.14 -10.93
CA LYS A 140 8.17 6.12 -12.01
C LYS A 140 9.23 5.70 -13.03
N GLU A 141 10.44 5.36 -12.59
CA GLU A 141 11.54 4.99 -13.49
C GLU A 141 11.17 3.75 -14.31
N TRP A 142 10.65 2.72 -13.64
CA TRP A 142 10.20 1.49 -14.29
C TRP A 142 9.09 1.71 -15.32
N LEU A 143 8.13 2.60 -15.03
CA LEU A 143 7.08 2.94 -15.98
C LEU A 143 7.64 3.66 -17.22
N ILE A 144 8.60 4.56 -17.03
CA ILE A 144 9.25 5.27 -18.13
C ILE A 144 10.00 4.28 -19.03
N THR A 145 10.75 3.34 -18.43
CA THR A 145 11.53 2.34 -19.19
C THR A 145 10.64 1.33 -19.91
N ASN A 146 9.49 0.94 -19.33
CA ASN A 146 8.71 -0.20 -19.84
C ASN A 146 7.45 0.19 -20.62
N THR A 147 6.84 1.36 -20.34
CA THR A 147 5.49 1.68 -20.83
C THR A 147 5.37 3.01 -21.57
N GLN A 148 6.45 3.82 -21.62
CA GLN A 148 6.50 5.15 -22.25
C GLN A 148 5.46 6.18 -21.72
N CYS A 149 4.68 5.83 -20.70
CA CYS A 149 3.67 6.70 -20.07
C CYS A 149 3.81 6.63 -18.56
N SER A 150 4.32 7.69 -17.93
CA SER A 150 4.26 7.84 -16.47
C SER A 150 2.84 8.23 -16.04
N ARG A 151 2.36 7.63 -14.95
CA ARG A 151 1.10 8.00 -14.30
C ARG A 151 1.42 8.58 -12.92
N PRO A 152 0.67 9.59 -12.46
CA PRO A 152 0.92 10.18 -11.16
C PRO A 152 0.52 9.24 -10.01
N THR A 153 1.14 9.40 -8.86
CA THR A 153 0.71 8.83 -7.58
C THR A 153 -0.08 9.88 -6.79
N ILE A 154 -1.14 9.45 -6.11
CA ILE A 154 -1.89 10.29 -5.17
C ILE A 154 -1.64 9.86 -3.74
N ILE A 155 -1.35 10.83 -2.88
CA ILE A 155 -1.19 10.66 -1.45
C ILE A 155 -2.39 11.34 -0.78
N ILE A 156 -3.15 10.56 -0.02
CA ILE A 156 -4.30 11.03 0.74
C ILE A 156 -3.92 10.94 2.22
N CYS A 157 -3.89 12.08 2.89
CA CYS A 157 -3.44 12.17 4.28
C CYS A 157 -4.32 13.14 5.10
N PRO A 158 -4.24 13.12 6.44
CA PRO A 158 -4.80 14.18 7.27
C PRO A 158 -4.31 15.58 6.85
N PRO A 159 -5.14 16.64 6.90
CA PRO A 159 -4.75 17.98 6.46
C PRO A 159 -3.48 18.53 7.10
N CYS A 160 -3.22 18.17 8.36
CA CYS A 160 -2.02 18.59 9.09
C CYS A 160 -0.72 17.97 8.55
N LEU A 161 -0.80 16.86 7.80
CA LEU A 161 0.36 16.14 7.26
C LEU A 161 0.71 16.55 5.82
N ILE A 162 -0.14 17.34 5.14
CA ILE A 162 0.10 17.76 3.75
C ILE A 162 1.45 18.47 3.60
N THR A 163 1.72 19.46 4.45
CA THR A 163 2.96 20.23 4.40
C THR A 163 4.17 19.39 4.82
N ASN A 164 3.96 18.45 5.74
CA ASN A 164 4.99 17.50 6.16
C ASN A 164 5.41 16.60 4.99
N TRP A 165 4.46 16.04 4.24
CA TRP A 165 4.73 15.26 3.03
C TRP A 165 5.52 16.06 1.99
N GLN A 166 5.15 17.32 1.75
CA GLN A 166 5.89 18.18 0.83
C GLN A 166 7.34 18.42 1.28
N SER A 167 7.55 18.63 2.58
CA SER A 167 8.89 18.79 3.16
C SER A 167 9.71 17.51 3.04
N GLU A 168 9.15 16.35 3.39
CA GLU A 168 9.84 15.07 3.34
C GLU A 168 10.21 14.67 1.89
N ILE A 169 9.32 14.91 0.91
CA ILE A 169 9.65 14.72 -0.51
C ILE A 169 10.85 15.59 -0.91
N SER A 170 10.84 16.87 -0.52
CA SER A 170 11.92 17.81 -0.86
C SER A 170 13.25 17.48 -0.18
N LYS A 171 13.19 16.81 0.98
CA LYS A 171 14.35 16.41 1.79
C LYS A 171 14.94 15.07 1.37
N HIS A 172 14.12 14.15 0.86
CA HIS A 172 14.53 12.79 0.55
C HIS A 172 14.72 12.53 -0.95
N ALA A 173 14.03 13.25 -1.83
CA ALA A 173 14.24 13.16 -3.26
C ALA A 173 15.29 14.19 -3.73
N GLN A 174 16.08 13.83 -4.75
CA GLN A 174 16.96 14.76 -5.42
C GLN A 174 16.17 15.94 -6.04
N ALA A 175 16.82 17.10 -6.10
CA ALA A 175 16.20 18.29 -6.64
C ALA A 175 15.71 18.07 -8.09
N GLY A 176 14.40 18.22 -8.30
CA GLY A 176 13.76 18.02 -9.60
C GLY A 176 13.45 16.57 -9.98
N ALA A 177 13.81 15.58 -9.15
CA ALA A 177 13.54 14.16 -9.44
C ALA A 177 12.04 13.82 -9.36
N LEU A 178 11.32 14.41 -8.39
CA LEU A 178 9.89 14.22 -8.19
C LEU A 178 9.16 15.56 -8.16
N LYS A 179 8.18 15.73 -9.05
CA LYS A 179 7.32 16.91 -9.11
C LYS A 179 6.04 16.67 -8.30
N ALA A 180 6.03 17.16 -7.07
CA ALA A 180 4.88 17.09 -6.17
C ALA A 180 4.04 18.38 -6.22
N LYS A 181 2.71 18.24 -6.17
CA LYS A 181 1.78 19.36 -5.99
C LYS A 181 0.69 19.03 -4.99
N ILE A 182 0.21 20.06 -4.28
CA ILE A 182 -0.94 19.95 -3.39
C ILE A 182 -2.22 20.19 -4.19
N TYR A 183 -3.21 19.33 -4.01
CA TYR A 183 -4.55 19.49 -4.53
C TYR A 183 -5.50 19.85 -3.39
N GLN A 184 -6.20 20.99 -3.52
CA GLN A 184 -7.11 21.52 -2.50
C GLN A 184 -8.56 21.62 -2.99
N GLY A 185 -8.90 20.92 -4.07
CA GLY A 185 -10.23 20.96 -4.66
C GLY A 185 -10.39 22.01 -5.76
N PRO A 186 -11.61 22.24 -6.26
CA PRO A 186 -11.85 23.04 -7.46
C PRO A 186 -11.94 24.55 -7.17
N THR A 187 -12.21 24.93 -5.92
CA THR A 187 -12.44 26.33 -5.50
C THR A 187 -11.15 27.14 -5.34
N HIS A 188 -10.00 26.49 -5.15
CA HIS A 188 -8.71 27.16 -4.89
C HIS A 188 -7.70 26.88 -6.01
N HIS A 189 -7.80 27.60 -7.14
CA HIS A 189 -6.88 27.43 -8.28
C HIS A 189 -6.74 25.97 -8.74
N SER A 190 -7.90 25.39 -9.10
CA SER A 190 -8.04 24.01 -9.60
C SER A 190 -6.89 23.62 -10.53
N LEU A 191 -6.12 22.60 -10.14
CA LEU A 191 -5.21 21.94 -11.06
C LEU A 191 -6.05 21.27 -12.13
N SER A 192 -5.88 21.68 -13.39
CA SER A 192 -6.51 20.98 -14.49
C SER A 192 -5.99 19.54 -14.57
N LYS A 193 -6.75 18.63 -15.20
CA LYS A 193 -6.30 17.27 -15.49
C LYS A 193 -4.93 17.26 -16.18
N ALA A 194 -4.69 18.20 -17.10
CA ALA A 194 -3.41 18.32 -17.79
C ALA A 194 -2.26 18.69 -16.83
N ASN A 195 -2.51 19.56 -15.84
CA ASN A 195 -1.50 19.90 -14.84
C ASN A 195 -1.19 18.72 -13.90
N ILE A 196 -2.21 17.93 -13.55
CA ILE A 196 -2.02 16.75 -12.70
C ILE A 196 -1.19 15.69 -13.42
N LEU A 197 -1.48 15.41 -14.69
CA LEU A 197 -0.73 14.44 -15.49
C LEU A 197 0.73 14.85 -15.74
N GLN A 198 1.09 16.12 -15.52
CA GLN A 198 2.47 16.61 -15.56
C GLN A 198 3.20 16.53 -14.21
N CYS A 199 2.55 16.00 -13.17
CA CYS A 199 3.13 15.82 -11.85
C CYS A 199 3.42 14.34 -11.62
N ASP A 200 4.39 14.05 -10.74
CA ASP A 200 4.66 12.69 -10.30
C ASP A 200 3.82 12.35 -9.05
N ILE A 201 3.60 13.35 -8.19
CA ILE A 201 2.89 13.20 -6.93
C ILE A 201 1.81 14.28 -6.79
N ILE A 202 0.61 13.87 -6.42
CA ILE A 202 -0.45 14.75 -5.94
C ILE A 202 -0.74 14.46 -4.47
N ILE A 203 -0.67 15.47 -3.63
CA ILE A 203 -0.96 15.37 -2.20
C ILE A 203 -2.32 16.02 -1.95
N THR A 204 -3.23 15.32 -1.27
CA THR A 204 -4.57 15.82 -0.94
C THR A 204 -5.01 15.34 0.42
N SER A 205 -6.13 15.87 0.91
CA SER A 205 -6.75 15.40 2.16
C SER A 205 -7.97 14.53 1.93
N TYR A 206 -8.27 13.69 2.92
CA TYR A 206 -9.54 12.95 2.97
C TYR A 206 -10.76 13.87 2.86
N ASN A 207 -10.72 15.05 3.48
CA ASN A 207 -11.79 16.04 3.41
C ASN A 207 -12.00 16.54 1.98
N THR A 208 -10.91 16.86 1.28
CA THR A 208 -10.94 17.30 -0.12
C THR A 208 -11.51 16.22 -1.03
N ILE A 209 -11.07 14.96 -0.88
CA ILE A 209 -11.60 13.83 -1.65
C ILE A 209 -13.10 13.64 -1.39
N THR A 210 -13.54 13.76 -0.14
CA THR A 210 -14.96 13.61 0.23
C THR A 210 -15.82 14.72 -0.38
N GLN A 211 -15.32 15.95 -0.42
CA GLN A 211 -16.01 17.07 -1.06
C GLN A 211 -16.12 16.86 -2.58
N GLU A 212 -15.01 16.50 -3.23
CA GLU A 212 -14.97 16.17 -4.65
C GLU A 212 -15.91 15.02 -5.01
N LEU A 213 -16.07 14.04 -4.13
CA LEU A 213 -16.96 12.90 -4.36
C LEU A 213 -18.43 13.33 -4.41
N LYS A 214 -18.83 14.30 -3.57
CA LYS A 214 -20.17 14.92 -3.62
C LYS A 214 -20.35 15.71 -4.92
N GLU A 215 -19.32 16.42 -5.35
CA GLU A 215 -19.34 17.20 -6.60
C GLU A 215 -19.22 16.34 -7.86
N THR A 216 -18.77 15.08 -7.76
CA THR A 216 -18.68 14.16 -8.90
C THR A 216 -20.04 13.89 -9.54
N ILE A 217 -21.12 13.97 -8.75
CA ILE A 217 -22.51 13.95 -9.24
C ILE A 217 -22.77 15.10 -10.23
N SER A 218 -22.02 16.20 -10.11
CA SER A 218 -22.06 17.40 -10.96
C SER A 218 -21.10 17.35 -12.16
N SER A 219 -20.39 16.23 -12.40
CA SER A 219 -19.52 16.02 -13.58
C SER A 219 -18.29 16.93 -13.71
N THR A 220 -17.87 17.63 -12.66
CA THR A 220 -16.75 18.59 -12.68
C THR A 220 -15.44 18.05 -12.12
N SER A 221 -15.47 16.97 -11.32
CA SER A 221 -14.27 16.49 -10.63
C SER A 221 -13.23 15.89 -11.58
N CYS A 222 -12.04 16.48 -11.61
CA CYS A 222 -10.93 16.00 -12.44
C CYS A 222 -10.16 14.84 -11.79
N ILE A 223 -10.15 14.77 -10.45
CA ILE A 223 -9.33 13.83 -9.67
C ILE A 223 -9.78 12.37 -9.85
N PHE A 224 -11.09 12.15 -10.01
CA PHE A 224 -11.67 10.83 -10.30
C PHE A 224 -11.61 10.42 -11.78
N ARG A 225 -11.13 11.30 -12.67
CA ARG A 225 -10.98 11.03 -14.12
C ARG A 225 -9.55 10.73 -14.53
N ILE A 226 -8.67 10.51 -13.55
CA ILE A 226 -7.26 10.21 -13.73
C ILE A 226 -7.02 8.76 -13.35
N ASN A 227 -6.26 8.06 -14.20
CA ASN A 227 -5.74 6.76 -13.87
C ASN A 227 -4.46 6.96 -13.05
N TRP A 228 -4.57 6.75 -11.75
CA TRP A 228 -3.43 6.81 -10.83
C TRP A 228 -2.54 5.58 -11.00
N ASN A 229 -1.23 5.77 -10.84
CA ASN A 229 -0.31 4.65 -10.74
C ASN A 229 -0.50 3.93 -9.40
N CYS A 230 -0.47 4.71 -8.33
CA CYS A 230 -0.57 4.24 -6.96
C CYS A 230 -1.44 5.24 -6.16
N ILE A 231 -2.14 4.71 -5.15
CA ILE A 231 -2.91 5.48 -4.18
C ILE A 231 -2.34 5.13 -2.81
N ILE A 232 -1.75 6.13 -2.15
CA ILE A 232 -1.20 5.99 -0.81
C ILE A 232 -2.17 6.62 0.17
N LEU A 233 -2.58 5.85 1.17
CA LEU A 233 -3.45 6.28 2.25
C LEU A 233 -2.61 6.36 3.53
N ASP A 234 -2.37 7.57 3.99
CA ASP A 234 -1.61 7.81 5.22
C ASP A 234 -2.57 7.91 6.42
N GLU A 235 -2.15 7.37 7.56
CA GLU A 235 -2.92 7.28 8.82
C GLU A 235 -4.37 6.78 8.61
N ALA A 236 -4.50 5.62 7.95
CA ALA A 236 -5.76 4.97 7.62
C ALA A 236 -6.26 3.96 8.67
#